data_AF-A0A9Y2JXF5-F1
#
_entry.id   AF-A0A9Y2JXF5-F1
#
_cell.length_a   1.000
_cell.length_b   1.000
_cell.length_c   1.000
_cell.angle_alpha   90.00
_cell.angle_beta   90.00
_cell.angle_gamma   90.00
#
_symmetry.space_group_name_H-M   'P 1'
#
loop_
_entity.id
_entity.type
_entity.pdbx_description
1 polymer ?
#
loop_
_entity_poly.entity_id
_entity_poly.type
_entity_poly.pdbx_seq_one_letter_code
_entity_poly.pdbx_strand_id
1 'polypeptide(L)'
;MTAAVVTDAERAAAGRWLVKHGVDVPTMTDLLALRLGFRAGARPPGSWRWIGVAVLGYVAATTGFLSLAFLPGVHGAELVDSSYVFFLLIDQHLGYWLPARVRDRQALARFGTLGGPPRTEVIGWFLAVPLVTFGGGAALAVTIFATTPFRTYAGSWLLLLVLGAAVTAAMVTDVFRRPVIAEDATSRAVDTALRLHDLLVAMPGIYAVPVLVDPLVGHAQPPEWRPWLVGYAVLAVATQVVVGVLQWRRLRAVLRGIRGEVRGRA
;
A
#
# COMPACT_ATOMS: atom_id res chain seq x y z
N MET A 1 -5.07 23.35 -14.58
CA MET A 1 -5.59 22.59 -13.43
C MET A 1 -6.47 23.53 -12.62
N THR A 2 -7.77 23.25 -12.48
CA THR A 2 -8.66 23.99 -11.58
C THR A 2 -8.18 23.82 -10.13
N ALA A 3 -8.14 24.91 -9.38
CA ALA A 3 -7.73 24.87 -7.97
C ALA A 3 -8.65 23.88 -7.21
N ALA A 4 -8.05 22.94 -6.47
CA ALA A 4 -8.82 21.99 -5.69
C ALA A 4 -9.57 22.74 -4.57
N VAL A 5 -10.89 22.83 -4.70
CA VAL A 5 -11.77 23.34 -3.65
C VAL A 5 -11.93 22.23 -2.62
N VAL A 6 -11.63 22.55 -1.35
CA VAL A 6 -11.86 21.65 -0.22
C VAL A 6 -13.37 21.56 -0.01
N THR A 7 -13.89 20.35 0.05
CA THR A 7 -15.32 20.11 0.30
C THR A 7 -15.63 20.05 1.80
N ASP A 8 -16.86 20.36 2.19
CA ASP A 8 -17.31 20.22 3.59
C ASP A 8 -17.19 18.77 4.08
N ALA A 9 -17.40 17.80 3.19
CA ALA A 9 -17.19 16.38 3.49
C ALA A 9 -15.73 16.05 3.82
N GLU A 10 -14.77 16.65 3.11
CA GLU A 10 -13.34 16.51 3.40
C GLU A 10 -12.96 17.15 4.74
N ARG A 11 -13.48 18.37 5.03
CA ARG A 11 -13.29 19.03 6.33
C ARG A 11 -13.85 18.19 7.48
N ALA A 12 -15.08 17.68 7.34
CA ALA A 12 -15.71 16.86 8.37
C ALA A 12 -14.96 15.54 8.59
N ALA A 13 -14.52 14.87 7.52
CA ALA A 13 -13.76 13.63 7.62
C ALA A 13 -12.38 13.86 8.26
N ALA A 14 -11.68 14.92 7.87
CA ALA A 14 -10.43 15.32 8.49
C ALA A 14 -10.61 15.60 9.99
N GLY A 15 -11.68 16.31 10.37
CA GLY A 15 -12.02 16.56 11.77
C GLY A 15 -12.22 15.28 12.56
N ARG A 16 -13.03 14.35 12.03
CA ARG A 16 -13.22 13.02 12.65
C ARG A 16 -11.91 12.25 12.80
N TRP A 17 -11.02 12.35 11.81
CA TRP A 17 -9.71 11.70 11.88
C TRP A 17 -8.85 12.30 13.00
N LEU A 18 -8.79 13.63 13.12
CA LEU A 18 -8.03 14.30 14.18
C LEU A 18 -8.56 13.93 15.57
N VAL A 19 -9.88 13.99 15.76
CA VAL A 19 -10.55 13.61 17.01
C VAL A 19 -10.27 12.15 17.36
N LYS A 20 -10.42 11.23 16.40
CA LYS A 20 -10.15 9.79 16.60
C LYS A 20 -8.70 9.54 17.06
N HIS A 21 -7.75 10.37 16.61
CA HIS A 21 -6.34 10.24 16.95
C HIS A 21 -5.91 11.14 18.12
N GLY A 22 -6.84 11.86 18.75
CA GLY A 22 -6.58 12.74 19.89
C GLY A 22 -5.65 13.90 19.56
N VAL A 23 -5.63 14.34 18.30
CA VAL A 23 -4.87 15.50 17.83
C VAL A 23 -5.76 16.72 17.93
N ASP A 24 -5.36 17.67 18.77
CA ASP A 24 -6.05 18.95 18.92
C ASP A 24 -5.47 19.96 17.92
N VAL A 25 -6.33 20.59 17.13
CA VAL A 25 -5.95 21.59 16.14
C VAL A 25 -6.86 22.80 16.34
N PRO A 26 -6.33 23.98 16.72
CA PRO A 26 -7.13 25.16 17.02
C PRO A 26 -8.05 25.58 15.88
N THR A 27 -7.57 25.45 14.63
CA THR A 27 -8.32 25.74 13.42
C THR A 27 -8.01 24.71 12.33
N MET A 28 -9.06 24.12 11.74
CA MET A 28 -8.88 23.20 10.61
C MET A 28 -8.44 23.99 9.37
N THR A 29 -7.19 23.79 8.92
CA THR A 29 -6.69 24.42 7.70
C THR A 29 -7.15 23.69 6.44
N ASP A 30 -7.23 24.41 5.32
CA ASP A 30 -7.56 23.81 4.02
C ASP A 30 -6.54 22.74 3.61
N LEU A 31 -5.26 22.91 3.97
CA LEU A 31 -4.21 21.92 3.74
C LEU A 31 -4.51 20.61 4.48
N LEU A 32 -4.84 20.69 5.78
CA LEU A 32 -5.17 19.51 6.59
C LEU A 32 -6.42 18.81 6.05
N ALA A 33 -7.46 19.57 5.74
CA ALA A 33 -8.70 19.05 5.19
C ALA A 33 -8.47 18.32 3.84
N LEU A 34 -7.65 18.87 2.95
CA LEU A 34 -7.37 18.29 1.65
C LEU A 34 -6.59 16.97 1.75
N ARG A 35 -5.62 16.89 2.67
CA ARG A 35 -4.74 15.71 2.81
C ARG A 35 -5.36 14.60 3.66
N LEU A 36 -6.07 14.97 4.72
CA LEU A 36 -6.74 14.02 5.62
C LEU A 36 -8.10 13.59 5.11
N GLY A 37 -8.85 14.48 4.46
CA GLY A 37 -10.25 14.21 4.07
C GLY A 37 -10.41 12.91 3.31
N PHE A 38 -9.64 12.72 2.24
CA PHE A 38 -9.69 11.48 1.44
C PHE A 38 -9.26 10.24 2.25
N ARG A 39 -8.16 10.35 3.00
CA ARG A 39 -7.63 9.25 3.84
C ARG A 39 -8.58 8.89 4.99
N ALA A 40 -9.39 9.83 5.45
CA ALA A 40 -10.41 9.66 6.46
C ALA A 40 -11.76 9.16 5.88
N GLY A 41 -11.81 8.84 4.60
CA GLY A 41 -12.97 8.26 3.93
C GLY A 41 -13.89 9.25 3.23
N ALA A 42 -13.55 10.54 3.15
CA ALA A 42 -14.28 11.46 2.29
C ALA A 42 -14.12 11.04 0.82
N ARG A 43 -15.23 10.97 0.10
CA ARG A 43 -15.29 10.63 -1.31
C ARG A 43 -15.77 11.86 -2.07
N PRO A 44 -14.87 12.72 -2.55
CA PRO A 44 -15.25 13.94 -3.27
C PRO A 44 -15.99 13.59 -4.58
N PRO A 45 -16.77 14.54 -5.14
CA PRO A 45 -17.46 14.35 -6.41
C PRO A 45 -16.50 13.84 -7.49
N GLY A 46 -16.93 12.81 -8.23
CA GLY A 46 -16.10 12.15 -9.25
C GLY A 46 -15.16 11.06 -8.72
N SER A 47 -15.13 10.79 -7.42
CA SER A 47 -14.35 9.67 -6.84
C SER A 47 -14.76 8.29 -7.36
N TRP A 48 -16.02 8.14 -7.81
CA TRP A 48 -16.52 6.92 -8.48
C TRP A 48 -15.72 6.55 -9.74
N ARG A 49 -15.10 7.53 -10.42
CA ARG A 49 -14.26 7.27 -11.61
C ARG A 49 -13.08 6.37 -11.26
N TRP A 50 -12.55 6.48 -10.05
CA TRP A 50 -11.48 5.59 -9.58
C TRP A 50 -11.96 4.15 -9.39
N ILE A 51 -13.22 3.94 -9.02
CA ILE A 51 -13.82 2.60 -8.97
C ILE A 51 -13.90 2.03 -10.39
N GLY A 52 -14.39 2.82 -11.35
CA GLY A 52 -14.43 2.41 -12.76
C GLY A 52 -13.05 2.06 -13.32
N VAL A 53 -12.04 2.90 -13.06
CA VAL A 53 -10.65 2.64 -13.45
C VAL A 53 -10.10 1.38 -12.79
N ALA A 54 -10.37 1.15 -11.50
CA ALA A 54 -9.94 -0.05 -10.79
C ALA A 54 -10.60 -1.32 -11.35
N VAL A 55 -11.91 -1.30 -11.62
CA VAL A 55 -12.62 -2.43 -12.22
C VAL A 55 -12.09 -2.74 -13.63
N LEU A 56 -11.87 -1.70 -14.46
CA LEU A 56 -11.29 -1.89 -15.79
C LEU A 56 -9.85 -2.41 -15.71
N GLY A 57 -9.05 -1.91 -14.76
CA GLY A 57 -7.71 -2.40 -14.48
C GLY A 57 -7.71 -3.87 -14.11
N TYR A 58 -8.57 -4.27 -13.17
CA TYR A 58 -8.76 -5.66 -12.75
C TYR A 58 -9.10 -6.58 -13.91
N VAL A 59 -10.12 -6.21 -14.69
CA VAL A 59 -10.59 -7.00 -15.84
C VAL A 59 -9.49 -7.12 -16.89
N ALA A 60 -8.81 -6.02 -17.21
CA ALA A 60 -7.73 -6.02 -18.19
C ALA A 60 -6.53 -6.85 -17.72
N ALA A 61 -6.12 -6.74 -16.45
CA ALA A 61 -5.01 -7.50 -15.89
C ALA A 61 -5.32 -9.00 -15.85
N THR A 62 -6.52 -9.36 -15.39
CA THR A 62 -6.97 -10.77 -15.36
C THR A 62 -7.06 -11.35 -16.77
N THR A 63 -7.68 -10.63 -17.71
CA THR A 63 -7.79 -11.08 -19.11
C THR A 63 -6.41 -11.22 -19.76
N GLY A 64 -5.52 -10.23 -19.55
CA GLY A 64 -4.15 -10.26 -20.06
C GLY A 64 -3.34 -11.43 -19.48
N PHE A 65 -3.50 -11.73 -18.19
CA PHE A 65 -2.85 -12.86 -17.56
C PHE A 65 -3.35 -14.20 -18.09
N LEU A 66 -4.68 -14.37 -18.22
CA LEU A 66 -5.26 -15.57 -18.82
C LEU A 66 -4.83 -15.74 -20.29
N SER A 67 -4.59 -14.64 -20.99
CA SER A 67 -4.10 -14.68 -22.38
C SER A 67 -2.68 -15.22 -22.50
N LEU A 68 -1.91 -15.33 -21.40
CA LEU A 68 -0.60 -16.00 -21.41
C LEU A 68 -0.71 -17.47 -21.82
N ALA A 69 -1.87 -18.10 -21.62
CA ALA A 69 -2.12 -19.48 -22.06
C ALA A 69 -1.99 -19.68 -23.59
N PHE A 70 -2.05 -18.59 -24.38
CA PHE A 70 -1.88 -18.64 -25.83
C PHE A 70 -0.41 -18.49 -26.28
N LEU A 71 0.52 -18.27 -25.36
CA LEU A 71 1.94 -18.15 -25.69
C LEU A 71 2.58 -19.53 -25.93
N PRO A 72 3.49 -19.67 -26.91
CA PRO A 72 4.21 -20.91 -27.14
C PRO A 72 4.96 -21.39 -25.87
N GLY A 73 4.77 -22.66 -25.50
CA GLY A 73 5.44 -23.27 -24.35
C GLY A 73 4.79 -22.97 -22.99
N VAL A 74 3.63 -22.31 -22.96
CA VAL A 74 2.84 -22.11 -21.74
C VAL A 74 1.71 -23.14 -21.66
N HIS A 75 1.70 -23.95 -20.60
CA HIS A 75 0.58 -24.83 -20.31
C HIS A 75 -0.45 -24.04 -19.50
N GLY A 76 -1.54 -23.58 -20.14
CA GLY A 76 -2.53 -22.71 -19.50
C GLY A 76 -3.15 -23.28 -18.20
N ALA A 77 -3.28 -24.60 -18.10
CA ALA A 77 -3.77 -25.29 -16.89
C ALA A 77 -2.78 -25.25 -15.70
N GLU A 78 -1.54 -24.83 -15.95
CA GLU A 78 -0.49 -24.69 -14.95
C GLU A 78 -0.24 -23.22 -14.55
N LEU A 79 -1.06 -22.28 -15.03
CA LEU A 79 -1.01 -20.90 -14.56
C LEU A 79 -1.41 -20.83 -13.08
N VAL A 80 -0.90 -19.83 -12.37
CA VAL A 80 -1.27 -19.60 -10.97
C VAL A 80 -2.75 -19.27 -10.82
N ASP A 81 -3.47 -20.16 -10.14
CA ASP A 81 -4.90 -20.04 -9.87
C ASP A 81 -5.21 -18.81 -9.01
N SER A 82 -4.33 -18.47 -8.06
CA SER A 82 -4.46 -17.30 -7.19
C SER A 82 -4.30 -15.93 -7.85
N SER A 83 -4.05 -15.87 -9.16
CA SER A 83 -3.74 -14.62 -9.89
C SER A 83 -4.79 -13.51 -9.71
N TYR A 84 -6.08 -13.86 -9.68
CA TYR A 84 -7.16 -12.91 -9.44
C TYR A 84 -7.04 -12.19 -8.08
N VAL A 85 -6.58 -12.89 -7.03
CA VAL A 85 -6.37 -12.28 -5.71
C VAL A 85 -5.20 -11.29 -5.75
N PHE A 86 -4.13 -11.60 -6.49
CA PHE A 86 -3.05 -10.65 -6.72
C PHE A 86 -3.55 -9.36 -7.38
N PHE A 87 -4.33 -9.46 -8.45
CA PHE A 87 -4.86 -8.28 -9.13
C PHE A 87 -5.81 -7.47 -8.25
N LEU A 88 -6.70 -8.14 -7.49
CA LEU A 88 -7.54 -7.46 -6.51
C LEU A 88 -6.73 -6.68 -5.48
N LEU A 89 -5.66 -7.27 -4.94
CA LEU A 89 -4.78 -6.59 -4.00
C LEU A 89 -4.07 -5.39 -4.66
N ILE A 90 -3.55 -5.54 -5.87
CA ILE A 90 -2.90 -4.45 -6.62
C ILE A 90 -3.88 -3.30 -6.84
N ASP A 91 -5.08 -3.58 -7.34
CA ASP A 91 -6.10 -2.56 -7.61
C ASP A 91 -6.57 -1.89 -6.33
N GLN A 92 -6.68 -2.63 -5.23
CA GLN A 92 -6.97 -2.07 -3.92
C GLN A 92 -5.86 -1.09 -3.49
N HIS A 93 -4.58 -1.49 -3.57
CA HIS A 93 -3.45 -0.63 -3.20
C HIS A 93 -3.40 0.64 -4.06
N LEU A 94 -3.52 0.49 -5.38
CA LEU A 94 -3.53 1.61 -6.32
C LEU A 94 -4.76 2.51 -6.11
N GLY A 95 -5.93 1.93 -5.85
CA GLY A 95 -7.18 2.65 -5.59
C GLY A 95 -7.17 3.47 -4.31
N TYR A 96 -6.42 3.05 -3.29
CA TYR A 96 -6.15 3.86 -2.10
C TYR A 96 -5.05 4.91 -2.35
N TRP A 97 -3.96 4.53 -3.01
CA TRP A 97 -2.77 5.37 -3.15
C TRP A 97 -2.91 6.48 -4.19
N LEU A 98 -3.40 6.17 -5.41
CA LEU A 98 -3.44 7.15 -6.51
C LEU A 98 -4.28 8.39 -6.20
N PRO A 99 -5.50 8.28 -5.63
CA PRO A 99 -6.27 9.48 -5.35
C PRO A 99 -5.67 10.28 -4.19
N ALA A 100 -5.10 9.61 -3.17
CA ALA A 100 -4.37 10.28 -2.09
C ALA A 100 -3.15 11.05 -2.64
N ARG A 101 -2.41 10.45 -3.57
CA ARG A 101 -1.29 11.07 -4.27
C ARG A 101 -1.70 12.27 -5.10
N VAL A 102 -2.82 12.19 -5.81
CA VAL A 102 -3.39 13.33 -6.57
C VAL A 102 -3.73 14.48 -5.62
N ARG A 103 -4.33 14.20 -4.46
CA ARG A 103 -4.65 15.20 -3.44
C ARG A 103 -3.40 15.83 -2.84
N ASP A 104 -2.36 15.04 -2.56
CA ASP A 104 -1.08 15.55 -2.08
C ASP A 104 -0.39 16.44 -3.14
N ARG A 105 -0.49 16.11 -4.43
CA ARG A 105 0.02 16.99 -5.52
C ARG A 105 -0.77 18.28 -5.64
N GLN A 106 -2.09 18.24 -5.47
CA GLN A 106 -2.94 19.44 -5.45
C GLN A 106 -2.62 20.32 -4.25
N ALA A 107 -2.40 19.72 -3.07
CA ALA A 107 -1.96 20.42 -1.88
C ALA A 107 -0.60 21.09 -2.11
N LEU A 108 0.37 20.36 -2.65
CA LEU A 108 1.69 20.89 -2.98
C LEU A 108 1.61 22.07 -3.95
N ALA A 109 0.81 21.97 -5.01
CA ALA A 109 0.65 23.04 -6.00
C ALA A 109 0.00 24.30 -5.43
N ARG A 110 -0.84 24.17 -4.39
CA ARG A 110 -1.59 25.29 -3.79
C ARG A 110 -0.86 25.94 -2.61
N PHE A 111 -0.21 25.15 -1.77
CA PHE A 111 0.36 25.60 -0.49
C PHE A 111 1.89 25.58 -0.44
N GLY A 112 2.55 24.98 -1.44
CA GLY A 112 4.01 24.91 -1.52
C GLY A 112 4.63 23.93 -0.51
N THR A 113 5.91 24.11 -0.24
CA THR A 113 6.68 23.30 0.73
C THR A 113 7.25 24.20 1.83
N LEU A 114 7.25 23.71 3.07
CA LEU A 114 8.17 24.25 4.08
C LEU A 114 9.49 23.49 3.93
N GLY A 115 10.55 24.21 3.57
CA GLY A 115 11.88 23.64 3.38
C GLY A 115 12.34 22.78 4.56
N GLY A 116 12.94 21.63 4.25
CA GLY A 116 13.51 20.70 5.22
C GLY A 116 13.59 19.28 4.65
N PRO A 117 14.66 18.53 4.92
CA PRO A 117 14.78 17.15 4.45
C PRO A 117 13.65 16.30 5.05
N PRO A 118 13.07 15.36 4.27
CA PRO A 118 12.10 14.43 4.81
C PRO A 118 12.73 13.64 5.96
N ARG A 119 12.09 13.63 7.14
CA ARG A 119 12.53 12.77 8.25
C ARG A 119 12.25 11.31 7.89
N THR A 120 13.26 10.61 7.41
CA THR A 120 13.22 9.19 7.01
C THR A 120 13.67 8.27 8.14
N GLU A 121 13.24 8.52 9.38
CA GLU A 121 13.43 7.59 10.51
C GLU A 121 12.66 6.24 10.33
N VAL A 122 12.08 6.02 9.16
CA VAL A 122 11.13 4.95 8.85
C VAL A 122 11.76 3.73 8.18
N ILE A 123 13.08 3.75 7.93
CA ILE A 123 13.75 2.66 7.19
C ILE A 123 13.83 1.36 8.02
N GLY A 124 13.96 1.45 9.35
CA GLY A 124 14.23 0.35 10.31
C GLY A 124 13.89 -1.09 9.92
N TRP A 125 13.02 -1.77 10.68
CA TRP A 125 12.62 -3.16 10.38
C TRP A 125 11.62 -3.26 9.23
N PHE A 126 11.23 -2.14 8.61
CA PHE A 126 10.26 -2.15 7.53
C PHE A 126 10.74 -2.96 6.33
N LEU A 127 12.03 -2.87 5.99
CA LEU A 127 12.63 -3.58 4.85
C LEU A 127 12.62 -5.11 5.01
N ALA A 128 12.46 -5.63 6.23
CA ALA A 128 12.33 -7.07 6.44
C ALA A 128 11.06 -7.63 5.79
N VAL A 129 9.97 -6.86 5.77
CA VAL A 129 8.69 -7.30 5.18
C VAL A 129 8.79 -7.53 3.66
N PRO A 130 9.18 -6.55 2.82
CA PRO A 130 9.31 -6.78 1.38
C PRO A 130 10.40 -7.79 1.06
N LEU A 131 11.47 -7.87 1.86
CA LEU A 131 12.50 -8.89 1.67
C LEU A 131 11.95 -10.30 1.88
N VAL A 132 11.23 -10.55 2.97
CA VAL A 132 10.60 -11.86 3.23
C VAL A 132 9.52 -12.15 2.19
N THR A 133 8.70 -11.15 1.87
CA THR A 133 7.53 -11.35 0.98
C THR A 133 7.96 -11.58 -0.46
N PHE A 134 8.71 -10.65 -1.05
CA PHE A 134 9.08 -10.73 -2.46
C PHE A 134 10.37 -11.53 -2.64
N GLY A 135 11.37 -11.35 -1.79
CA GLY A 135 12.60 -12.13 -1.84
C GLY A 135 12.38 -13.61 -1.50
N GLY A 136 11.64 -13.89 -0.42
CA GLY A 136 11.28 -15.27 -0.07
C GLY A 136 10.38 -15.93 -1.11
N GLY A 137 9.36 -15.22 -1.60
CA GLY A 137 8.49 -15.72 -2.67
C GLY A 137 9.25 -15.99 -3.96
N ALA A 138 10.14 -15.07 -4.38
CA ALA A 138 10.97 -15.26 -5.56
C ALA A 138 11.93 -16.44 -5.42
N ALA A 139 12.56 -16.61 -4.25
CA ALA A 139 13.43 -17.76 -3.98
C ALA A 139 12.66 -19.08 -4.11
N LEU A 140 11.45 -19.17 -3.57
CA LEU A 140 10.59 -20.34 -3.73
C LEU A 140 10.19 -20.57 -5.19
N ALA A 141 9.74 -19.52 -5.89
CA ALA A 141 9.36 -19.62 -7.30
C ALA A 141 10.53 -20.11 -8.17
N VAL A 142 11.71 -19.51 -8.01
CA VAL A 142 12.93 -19.93 -8.72
C VAL A 142 13.32 -21.36 -8.38
N THR A 143 13.18 -21.78 -7.12
CA THR A 143 13.51 -23.16 -6.72
C THR A 143 12.54 -24.17 -7.34
N ILE A 144 11.23 -23.88 -7.34
CA ILE A 144 10.23 -24.72 -8.01
C ILE A 144 10.52 -24.80 -9.51
N PHE A 145 10.83 -23.67 -10.14
CA PHE A 145 11.17 -23.60 -11.56
C PHE A 145 12.39 -24.47 -11.92
N ALA A 146 13.41 -24.46 -11.06
CA ALA A 146 14.66 -25.19 -11.29
C ALA A 146 14.58 -26.69 -10.96
N THR A 147 13.75 -27.08 -9.98
CA THR A 147 13.77 -28.44 -9.41
C THR A 147 12.56 -29.28 -9.79
N THR A 148 11.53 -28.71 -10.43
CA THR A 148 10.27 -29.41 -10.74
C THR A 148 9.84 -29.17 -12.20
N PRO A 149 8.93 -29.99 -12.74
CA PRO A 149 8.34 -29.75 -14.06
C PRO A 149 7.35 -28.56 -14.09
N PHE A 150 6.93 -28.02 -12.94
CA PHE A 150 5.91 -26.97 -12.80
C PHE A 150 6.45 -25.55 -13.11
N ARG A 151 7.08 -25.41 -14.28
CA ARG A 151 7.76 -24.16 -14.69
C ARG A 151 6.79 -23.04 -14.99
N THR A 152 5.63 -23.33 -15.59
CA THR A 152 4.62 -22.34 -15.91
C THR A 152 4.00 -21.74 -14.64
N TYR A 153 3.71 -22.58 -13.64
CA TYR A 153 3.27 -22.13 -12.32
C TYR A 153 4.30 -21.19 -11.68
N ALA A 154 5.55 -21.66 -11.56
CA ALA A 154 6.61 -20.89 -10.94
C ALA A 154 6.89 -19.55 -11.64
N GLY A 155 6.96 -19.55 -12.98
CA GLY A 155 7.21 -18.35 -13.77
C GLY A 155 6.06 -17.35 -13.67
N SER A 156 4.81 -17.81 -13.74
CA SER A 156 3.64 -16.93 -13.62
C SER A 156 3.46 -16.39 -12.20
N TRP A 157 3.80 -17.17 -11.16
CA TRP A 157 3.84 -16.69 -9.77
C TRP A 157 4.91 -15.62 -9.57
N LEU A 158 6.11 -15.85 -10.09
CA LEU A 158 7.21 -14.88 -10.04
C LEU A 158 6.81 -13.56 -10.71
N LEU A 159 6.13 -13.61 -11.86
CA LEU A 159 5.62 -12.42 -12.53
C LEU A 159 4.67 -11.61 -11.64
N LEU A 160 3.74 -12.28 -10.95
CA LEU A 160 2.79 -11.63 -10.04
C LEU A 160 3.50 -11.02 -8.82
N LEU A 161 4.51 -11.70 -8.27
CA LEU A 161 5.36 -11.17 -7.19
C LEU A 161 6.13 -9.93 -7.64
N VAL A 162 6.71 -9.92 -8.85
CA VAL A 162 7.40 -8.77 -9.43
C VAL A 162 6.44 -7.58 -9.58
N LEU A 163 5.22 -7.82 -10.04
CA LEU A 163 4.22 -6.77 -10.16
C LEU A 163 3.82 -6.19 -8.79
N GLY A 164 3.56 -7.04 -7.80
CA GLY A 164 3.28 -6.61 -6.42
C GLY A 164 4.46 -5.84 -5.79
N ALA A 165 5.70 -6.27 -6.06
CA ALA A 165 6.91 -5.59 -5.63
C ALA A 165 7.05 -4.21 -6.28
N ALA A 166 6.75 -4.08 -7.58
CA ALA A 166 6.79 -2.81 -8.30
C ALA A 166 5.77 -1.81 -7.75
N VAL A 167 4.53 -2.26 -7.48
CA VAL A 167 3.48 -1.42 -6.87
C VAL A 167 3.90 -0.97 -5.48
N THR A 168 4.38 -1.91 -4.64
CA THR A 168 4.88 -1.60 -3.30
C THR A 168 6.03 -0.62 -3.33
N ALA A 169 7.01 -0.85 -4.21
CA ALA A 169 8.17 0.03 -4.38
C ALA A 169 7.75 1.43 -4.83
N ALA A 170 6.78 1.56 -5.74
CA ALA A 170 6.26 2.85 -6.18
C ALA A 170 5.59 3.62 -5.02
N MET A 171 4.76 2.95 -4.21
CA MET A 171 4.13 3.56 -3.03
C MET A 171 5.17 4.01 -2.01
N VAL A 172 6.09 3.13 -1.64
CA VAL A 172 7.14 3.39 -0.64
C VAL A 172 8.08 4.51 -1.12
N THR A 173 8.49 4.47 -2.39
CA THR A 173 9.32 5.52 -3.00
C THR A 173 8.61 6.87 -2.98
N ASP A 174 7.31 6.91 -3.26
CA ASP A 174 6.52 8.14 -3.18
C ASP A 174 6.48 8.70 -1.75
N VAL A 175 6.32 7.85 -0.73
CA VAL A 175 6.39 8.28 0.69
C VAL A 175 7.76 8.85 1.05
N PHE A 176 8.85 8.24 0.55
CA PHE A 176 10.21 8.70 0.86
C PHE A 176 10.62 9.94 0.08
N ARG A 177 10.16 10.09 -1.16
CA ARG A 177 10.56 11.20 -2.03
C ARG A 177 9.63 12.40 -1.95
N ARG A 178 8.41 12.26 -1.41
CA ARG A 178 7.49 13.41 -1.35
C ARG A 178 8.02 14.51 -0.42
N PRO A 179 7.98 15.78 -0.85
CA PRO A 179 8.40 16.89 0.00
C PRO A 179 7.51 17.02 1.23
N VAL A 180 8.00 17.69 2.27
CA VAL A 180 7.19 18.03 3.45
C VAL A 180 6.17 19.09 3.05
N ILE A 181 4.88 18.78 3.18
CA ILE A 181 3.77 19.68 2.88
C ILE A 181 3.13 20.08 4.21
N ALA A 182 3.45 21.28 4.68
CA ALA A 182 3.03 21.83 5.96
C ALA A 182 2.95 23.36 5.87
N GLU A 183 2.08 23.98 6.67
CA GLU A 183 1.93 25.43 6.85
C GLU A 183 2.48 25.89 8.22
N ASP A 184 2.47 24.99 9.21
CA ASP A 184 2.80 25.24 10.60
C ASP A 184 3.41 23.97 11.27
N ALA A 185 3.73 24.06 12.57
CA ALA A 185 4.28 22.93 13.32
C ALA A 185 3.30 21.73 13.40
N THR A 186 2.01 22.01 13.52
CA THR A 186 0.94 20.99 13.65
C THR A 186 0.80 20.18 12.36
N SER A 187 0.71 20.85 11.21
CA SER A 187 0.65 20.24 9.88
C SER A 187 1.93 19.50 9.52
N ARG A 188 3.10 19.95 10.00
CA ARG A 188 4.36 19.19 9.87
C ARG A 188 4.31 17.86 10.65
N ALA A 189 3.74 17.88 11.85
CA ALA A 189 3.60 16.66 12.64
C ALA A 189 2.54 15.72 12.05
N VAL A 190 1.44 16.26 11.50
CA VAL A 190 0.45 15.48 10.74
C VAL A 190 1.07 14.88 9.47
N ASP A 191 1.93 15.60 8.74
CA ASP A 191 2.66 15.03 7.58
C ASP A 191 3.50 13.82 7.98
N THR A 192 4.19 13.92 9.12
CA THR A 192 5.00 12.82 9.67
C THR A 192 4.13 11.61 10.03
N ALA A 193 3.00 11.83 10.69
CA ALA A 193 2.03 10.78 11.00
C ALA A 193 1.46 10.14 9.73
N LEU A 194 1.15 10.93 8.71
CA LEU A 194 0.64 10.44 7.42
C LEU A 194 1.65 9.59 6.65
N ARG A 195 2.95 9.91 6.73
CA ARG A 195 4.01 9.05 6.15
C ARG A 195 4.05 7.67 6.80
N LEU A 196 3.96 7.61 8.12
CA LEU A 196 3.89 6.35 8.84
C LEU A 196 2.61 5.57 8.50
N HIS A 197 1.48 6.28 8.40
CA HIS A 197 0.21 5.67 8.01
C HIS A 197 0.25 5.11 6.59
N ASP A 198 0.78 5.85 5.62
CA ASP A 198 0.85 5.40 4.22
C ASP A 198 1.79 4.19 4.06
N LEU A 199 2.87 4.09 4.87
CA LEU A 199 3.73 2.90 4.90
C LEU A 199 3.05 1.70 5.56
N LEU A 200 2.23 1.92 6.59
CA LEU A 200 1.40 0.88 7.16
C LEU A 200 0.35 0.39 6.17
N VAL A 201 -0.19 1.25 5.30
CA VAL A 201 -1.18 0.90 4.26
C VAL A 201 -0.54 0.14 3.10
N ALA A 202 0.75 0.35 2.81
CA ALA A 202 1.45 -0.38 1.75
C ALA A 202 1.55 -1.90 1.99
N MET A 203 1.43 -2.35 3.25
CA MET A 203 1.34 -3.75 3.71
C MET A 203 1.98 -4.82 2.80
N PRO A 204 3.31 -4.79 2.52
CA PRO A 204 3.92 -5.69 1.54
C PRO A 204 3.61 -7.17 1.80
N GLY A 205 3.51 -7.58 3.07
CA GLY A 205 3.24 -8.96 3.47
C GLY A 205 1.91 -9.53 2.97
N ILE A 206 0.95 -8.69 2.59
CA ILE A 206 -0.34 -9.15 2.06
C ILE A 206 -0.20 -9.85 0.71
N TYR A 207 0.86 -9.54 -0.06
CA TYR A 207 1.15 -10.19 -1.35
C TYR A 207 1.59 -11.65 -1.21
N ALA A 208 1.91 -12.11 -0.01
CA ALA A 208 2.17 -13.52 0.25
C ALA A 208 0.88 -14.33 0.45
N VAL A 209 -0.26 -13.69 0.74
CA VAL A 209 -1.53 -14.37 1.04
C VAL A 209 -2.15 -15.07 -0.18
N PRO A 210 -2.17 -14.50 -1.40
CA PRO A 210 -2.76 -15.15 -2.56
C PRO A 210 -2.25 -16.59 -2.78
N VAL A 211 -0.97 -16.86 -2.50
CA VAL A 211 -0.38 -18.20 -2.69
C VAL A 211 -1.07 -19.29 -1.87
N LEU A 212 -1.86 -18.93 -0.85
CA LEU A 212 -2.64 -19.87 -0.05
C LEU A 212 -3.88 -20.39 -0.77
N VAL A 213 -4.34 -19.72 -1.83
CA VAL A 213 -5.45 -20.22 -2.66
C VAL A 213 -5.01 -21.48 -3.41
N ASP A 214 -3.82 -21.48 -4.01
CA ASP A 214 -3.30 -22.59 -4.79
C ASP A 214 -3.31 -23.95 -4.02
N PRO A 215 -2.77 -24.08 -2.79
CA PRO A 215 -2.82 -25.33 -2.03
C PRO A 215 -4.22 -25.73 -1.54
N LEU A 216 -5.17 -24.79 -1.44
CA LEU A 216 -6.52 -25.05 -0.92
C LEU A 216 -7.51 -25.48 -2.01
N VAL A 217 -7.39 -24.90 -3.21
CA VAL A 217 -8.36 -25.11 -4.30
C VAL A 217 -7.73 -25.47 -5.64
N GLY A 218 -6.42 -25.30 -5.79
CA GLY A 218 -5.69 -25.50 -7.04
C GLY A 218 -4.89 -26.80 -7.13
N HIS A 219 -4.51 -27.13 -8.36
CA HIS A 219 -3.66 -28.28 -8.70
C HIS A 219 -2.45 -27.92 -9.57
N ALA A 220 -2.27 -26.62 -9.85
CA ALA A 220 -1.19 -26.10 -10.71
C ALA A 220 0.20 -26.14 -10.04
N GLN A 221 0.27 -26.24 -8.72
CA GLN A 221 1.51 -26.28 -7.94
C GLN A 221 1.97 -27.72 -7.63
N PRO A 222 3.29 -27.95 -7.46
CA PRO A 222 3.78 -29.26 -7.04
C PRO A 222 3.21 -29.68 -5.67
N PRO A 223 2.66 -30.90 -5.52
CA PRO A 223 2.01 -31.33 -4.27
C PRO A 223 2.93 -31.29 -3.04
N GLU A 224 4.18 -31.68 -3.19
CA GLU A 224 5.19 -31.71 -2.13
C GLU A 224 5.63 -30.32 -1.65
N TRP A 225 5.34 -29.27 -2.43
CA TRP A 225 5.69 -27.89 -2.09
C TRP A 225 4.62 -27.16 -1.26
N ARG A 226 3.43 -27.74 -1.09
CA ARG A 226 2.32 -27.10 -0.34
C ARG A 226 2.71 -26.64 1.08
N PRO A 227 3.42 -27.42 1.91
CA PRO A 227 3.83 -26.97 3.25
C PRO A 227 4.77 -25.76 3.20
N TRP A 228 5.64 -25.68 2.20
CA TRP A 228 6.58 -24.58 2.02
C TRP A 228 5.87 -23.28 1.62
N LEU A 229 4.88 -23.35 0.73
CA LEU A 229 4.06 -22.20 0.34
C LEU A 229 3.27 -21.64 1.53
N VAL A 230 2.67 -22.54 2.34
CA VAL A 230 1.96 -22.16 3.57
C VAL A 230 2.93 -21.54 4.59
N GLY A 231 4.08 -22.18 4.84
CA GLY A 231 5.10 -21.69 5.75
C GLY A 231 5.62 -20.30 5.36
N TYR A 232 5.83 -20.08 4.06
CA TYR A 232 6.20 -18.77 3.51
C TYR A 232 5.13 -17.71 3.76
N ALA A 233 3.86 -18.00 3.46
CA ALA A 233 2.78 -17.04 3.68
C ALA A 233 2.65 -16.68 5.17
N VAL A 234 2.73 -17.69 6.05
CA VAL A 234 2.73 -17.48 7.51
C VAL A 234 3.91 -16.60 7.94
N LEU A 235 5.12 -16.87 7.46
CA LEU A 235 6.31 -16.09 7.80
C LEU A 235 6.18 -14.63 7.33
N ALA A 236 5.72 -14.40 6.11
CA ALA A 236 5.52 -13.06 5.56
C ALA A 236 4.45 -12.27 6.34
N VAL A 237 3.31 -12.90 6.64
CA VAL A 237 2.23 -12.29 7.44
C VAL A 237 2.70 -12.01 8.88
N ALA A 238 3.38 -12.96 9.53
CA ALA A 238 3.91 -12.75 10.87
C ALA A 238 4.92 -11.59 10.91
N THR A 239 5.82 -11.53 9.92
CA THR A 239 6.78 -10.42 9.78
C THR A 239 6.06 -9.08 9.60
N GLN A 240 5.03 -9.03 8.74
CA GLN A 240 4.19 -7.84 8.53
C GLN A 240 3.48 -7.42 9.82
N VAL A 241 2.94 -8.36 10.60
CA VAL A 241 2.25 -8.07 11.86
C VAL A 241 3.22 -7.48 12.88
N VAL A 242 4.40 -8.08 13.07
CA VAL A 242 5.41 -7.59 14.01
C VAL A 242 5.84 -6.17 13.65
N VAL A 243 6.22 -5.96 12.39
CA VAL A 243 6.65 -4.64 11.89
C VAL A 243 5.50 -3.63 11.96
N GLY A 244 4.28 -4.05 11.60
CA GLY A 244 3.08 -3.22 11.66
C GLY A 244 2.76 -2.76 13.08
N VAL A 245 2.88 -3.64 14.08
CA VAL A 245 2.70 -3.28 15.49
C VAL A 245 3.75 -2.26 15.93
N LEU A 246 5.02 -2.45 15.56
CA LEU A 246 6.10 -1.50 15.89
C LEU A 246 5.86 -0.13 15.24
N GLN A 247 5.50 -0.10 13.96
CA GLN A 247 5.18 1.14 13.24
C GLN A 247 3.95 1.83 13.80
N TRP A 248 2.92 1.06 14.16
CA TRP A 248 1.70 1.58 14.77
C TRP A 248 1.96 2.21 16.14
N ARG A 249 2.83 1.59 16.96
CA ARG A 249 3.29 2.19 18.24
C ARG A 249 4.01 3.51 18.00
N ARG A 250 4.88 3.59 16.99
CA ARG A 250 5.57 4.85 16.61
C ARG A 250 4.60 5.92 16.14
N LEU A 251 3.63 5.56 15.29
CA LEU A 251 2.57 6.47 14.85
C LEU A 251 1.82 7.06 16.05
N ARG A 252 1.40 6.21 17.01
CA ARG A 252 0.75 6.69 18.24
C ARG A 252 1.64 7.62 19.06
N ALA A 253 2.95 7.35 19.13
CA ALA A 253 3.89 8.21 19.83
C ALA A 253 4.01 9.59 19.18
N VAL A 254 4.12 9.65 17.85
CA VAL A 254 4.11 10.91 17.08
C VAL A 254 2.83 11.69 17.35
N LEU A 255 1.66 11.05 17.24
CA LEU A 255 0.37 11.69 17.47
C LEU A 255 0.21 12.22 18.91
N ARG A 256 0.72 11.50 19.91
CA ARG A 256 0.74 11.97 21.31
C ARG A 256 1.66 13.17 21.51
N GLY A 257 2.78 13.23 20.80
CA GLY A 257 3.69 14.39 20.81
C GLY A 257 2.98 15.68 20.39
N ILE A 258 2.16 15.61 19.33
CA ILE A 258 1.36 16.75 18.84
C ILE A 258 0.46 17.29 19.96
N ARG A 259 -0.21 16.41 20.70
CA ARG A 259 -1.09 16.80 21.82
C ARG A 259 -0.34 17.50 22.95
N GLY A 260 0.89 17.08 23.23
CA GLY A 260 1.72 17.66 24.29
C GLY A 260 2.18 19.09 23.97
N GLU A 261 2.61 19.33 22.73
CA GLU A 261 3.07 20.66 22.28
C GLU A 261 1.94 21.70 22.24
N VAL A 262 0.72 21.30 21.88
CA VAL A 262 -0.44 22.19 21.85
C VAL A 262 -0.85 22.60 23.27
N ARG A 263 -0.84 21.67 24.23
CA ARG A 263 -1.17 21.97 25.64
C ARG A 263 -0.14 22.82 26.36
N GLY A 264 1.14 22.75 25.98
CA GLY A 264 2.19 23.57 26.60
C GLY A 264 2.19 25.03 26.15
N ARG A 265 1.39 25.40 25.14
CA ARG A 265 1.30 26.75 24.57
C ARG A 265 -0.03 27.46 24.83
N ALA A 266 -1.01 26.76 25.41
CA ALA A 266 -2.32 27.30 25.80
C ALA A 266 -2.28 27.69 27.29
#